data_AF-A0A5T0RDC4-F1
#
_entry.id   AF-A0A5T0RDC4-F1
#
_cell.length_a   1.000
_cell.length_b   1.000
_cell.length_c   1.000
_cell.angle_alpha   90.00
_cell.angle_beta   90.00
_cell.angle_gamma   90.00
#
_symmetry.space_group_name_H-M   'P 1'
#
loop_
_entity.id
_entity.type
_entity.pdbx_description
1 polymer ?
#
loop_
_entity_poly.entity_id
_entity_poly.type
_entity_poly.pdbx_seq_one_letter_code
_entity_poly.pdbx_strand_id
1 'polypeptide(L)'
;MLNYSILENSLNIKLECLSKQSLEYKDLISNTLKEQKTTQVDKKQAIAKLHALLENQNLECIHGGKVILKSNKGKTFKDDGVPIMLESDLLNSSIVACPNTIAGVSVPCTKVV
;
A
#
# COMPACT_ATOMS: atom_id res chain seq x y z
N MET A 1 22.46 -4.38 -14.55
CA MET A 1 22.24 -3.06 -15.17
C MET A 1 20.75 -2.94 -15.45
N LEU A 2 20.06 -1.93 -14.92
CA LEU A 2 18.63 -1.73 -15.15
C LEU A 2 18.45 -1.01 -16.50
N ASN A 3 17.64 -1.58 -17.39
CA ASN A 3 17.41 -1.00 -18.72
C ASN A 3 16.22 -0.03 -18.64
N TYR A 4 16.53 1.25 -18.46
CA TYR A 4 15.54 2.32 -18.55
C TYR A 4 15.43 2.81 -20.00
N SER A 5 14.25 2.71 -20.59
CA SER A 5 13.94 3.34 -21.88
C SER A 5 13.36 4.72 -21.63
N ILE A 6 14.09 5.77 -22.03
CA ILE A 6 13.62 7.15 -21.95
C ILE A 6 12.43 7.37 -22.90
N LEU A 7 12.46 6.72 -24.07
CA LEU A 7 11.40 6.85 -25.08
C LEU A 7 10.06 6.30 -24.59
N GLU A 8 10.09 5.18 -23.87
CA GLU A 8 8.88 4.57 -23.30
C GLU A 8 8.61 4.99 -21.86
N ASN A 9 9.45 5.86 -21.28
CA ASN A 9 9.43 6.27 -19.88
C ASN A 9 9.30 5.06 -18.92
N SER A 10 9.95 3.94 -19.26
CA SER A 10 9.74 2.64 -18.62
C SER A 10 11.05 1.99 -18.20
N LEU A 11 11.03 1.27 -17.08
CA LEU A 11 12.16 0.48 -16.59
C LEU A 11 11.87 -1.00 -16.77
N ASN A 12 12.66 -1.69 -17.60
CA ASN A 12 12.54 -3.13 -17.76
C ASN A 12 13.39 -3.85 -16.71
N ILE A 13 12.72 -4.49 -15.75
CA ILE A 13 13.34 -5.33 -14.73
C ILE A 13 12.96 -6.78 -15.00
N LYS A 14 13.94 -7.58 -15.40
CA LYS A 14 13.79 -9.03 -15.47
C LYS A 14 14.07 -9.62 -14.09
N LEU A 15 13.03 -10.09 -13.42
CA LEU A 15 13.15 -10.82 -12.16
C LEU A 15 13.33 -12.31 -12.47
N GLU A 16 14.33 -12.94 -11.85
CA GLU A 16 14.55 -14.38 -11.91
C GLU A 16 14.21 -14.99 -10.55
N CYS A 17 13.32 -15.97 -10.57
CA CYS A 17 12.99 -16.78 -9.41
C CYS A 17 14.16 -17.71 -9.10
N LEU A 18 14.76 -17.58 -7.91
CA LEU A 18 15.94 -18.36 -7.53
C LEU A 18 15.62 -19.53 -6.58
N SER A 19 14.41 -19.59 -6.00
CA SER A 19 14.05 -20.66 -5.06
C SER A 19 13.35 -21.81 -5.77
N LYS A 20 13.64 -23.05 -5.35
CA LYS A 20 13.05 -24.27 -5.94
C LYS A 20 11.52 -24.23 -5.95
N GLN A 21 10.91 -23.81 -4.83
CA GLN A 21 9.46 -23.65 -4.70
C GLN A 21 8.91 -22.60 -5.68
N SER A 22 9.62 -21.49 -5.89
CA SER A 22 9.21 -20.45 -6.84
C SER A 22 9.33 -20.87 -8.30
N LEU A 23 10.29 -21.75 -8.64
CA LEU A 23 10.37 -22.36 -9.97
C LEU A 23 9.21 -23.33 -10.22
N GLU A 24 8.92 -24.22 -9.27
CA GLU A 24 7.82 -25.19 -9.38
C GLU A 24 6.46 -24.48 -9.55
N TYR A 25 6.24 -23.38 -8.81
CA TYR A 25 5.04 -22.55 -8.96
C TYR A 25 4.98 -21.82 -10.31
N LYS A 26 6.14 -21.38 -10.83
CA LYS A 26 6.24 -20.73 -12.15
C LYS A 26 5.82 -21.68 -13.27
N ASP A 27 6.22 -22.94 -13.21
CA ASP A 27 5.87 -23.93 -14.23
C ASP A 27 4.38 -24.27 -14.21
N LEU A 28 3.78 -24.32 -13.02
CA LEU A 28 2.33 -24.50 -12.85
C LEU A 28 1.55 -23.34 -13.50
N ILE A 29 1.89 -22.09 -13.17
CA ILE A 29 1.29 -20.89 -13.74
C ILE A 29 1.46 -20.85 -15.27
N SER A 30 2.66 -21.18 -15.75
CA SER A 30 2.99 -21.15 -17.18
C SER A 30 2.17 -22.15 -17.99
N ASN A 31 1.86 -23.30 -17.41
CA ASN A 31 1.03 -24.32 -18.07
C ASN A 31 -0.45 -23.92 -18.08
N THR A 32 -0.97 -23.34 -17.01
CA THR A 32 -2.35 -22.77 -16.98
C THR A 32 -2.54 -21.63 -17.98
N LEU A 33 -1.52 -20.78 -18.19
CA LEU A 33 -1.57 -19.69 -19.18
C LEU A 33 -1.49 -20.16 -20.64
N LYS A 34 -0.88 -21.32 -20.91
CA LYS A 34 -0.80 -21.88 -22.27
C LYS A 34 -2.14 -22.41 -22.76
N GLU A 35 -3.01 -22.86 -21.86
CA GLU A 35 -4.38 -23.34 -22.19
C GLU A 35 -5.34 -22.18 -22.49
N GLN A 36 -5.04 -20.94 -22.06
CA GLN A 36 -5.88 -19.75 -22.28
C GLN A 36 -5.50 -18.92 -23.52
N LYS A 37 -4.84 -19.52 -24.52
CA LYS A 37 -4.52 -18.84 -25.79
C LYS A 37 -5.68 -18.87 -26.80
N THR A 38 -6.84 -18.27 -26.49
CA THR A 38 -7.72 -17.71 -27.55
C THR A 38 -8.72 -16.68 -26.99
N THR A 39 -8.24 -15.56 -26.46
CA THR A 39 -9.03 -14.32 -26.54
C THR A 39 -8.05 -13.16 -26.53
N GLN A 40 -8.06 -12.35 -27.60
CA GLN A 40 -7.39 -11.06 -27.59
C GLN A 40 -8.13 -10.17 -26.61
N VAL A 41 -7.75 -10.24 -25.33
CA VAL A 41 -8.13 -9.24 -24.35
C VAL A 41 -7.10 -8.13 -24.51
N ASP A 42 -7.53 -6.99 -25.04
CA ASP A 42 -6.82 -5.72 -24.94
C ASP A 42 -6.28 -5.61 -23.52
N LYS A 43 -4.95 -5.73 -23.38
CA LYS A 43 -4.26 -5.67 -22.09
C LYS A 43 -4.39 -4.24 -21.57
N LYS A 44 -5.55 -3.88 -21.02
CA LYS A 44 -5.66 -2.79 -20.05
C LYS A 44 -4.77 -3.20 -18.88
N GLN A 45 -3.55 -2.72 -18.92
CA GLN A 45 -2.60 -2.83 -17.84
C GLN A 45 -3.29 -2.24 -16.61
N ALA A 46 -3.66 -3.09 -15.65
CA ALA A 46 -4.30 -2.64 -14.43
C ALA A 46 -3.28 -1.79 -13.67
N ILE A 47 -3.41 -0.46 -13.76
CA ILE A 47 -2.63 0.46 -12.95
C ILE A 47 -3.23 0.36 -11.55
N ALA A 48 -2.62 -0.46 -10.69
CA ALA A 48 -2.90 -0.45 -9.27
C ALA A 48 -2.37 0.88 -8.71
N LYS A 49 -3.28 1.84 -8.48
CA LYS A 49 -2.95 3.08 -7.78
C LYS A 49 -2.97 2.77 -6.28
N LEU A 50 -1.79 2.63 -5.67
CA LEU A 50 -1.69 2.74 -4.21
C LEU A 50 -1.89 4.21 -3.84
N HIS A 51 -2.97 4.53 -3.12
CA HIS A 51 -3.11 5.83 -2.49
C HIS A 51 -2.33 5.81 -1.17
N ALA A 52 -1.19 6.49 -1.16
CA ALA A 52 -0.41 6.67 0.06
C ALA A 52 -1.16 7.58 1.04
N LEU A 53 -1.11 7.26 2.34
CA LEU A 53 -1.65 8.14 3.37
C LEU A 53 -0.67 9.28 3.59
N LEU A 54 -1.12 10.53 3.46
CA LEU A 54 -0.31 11.72 3.68
C LEU A 54 -0.57 12.32 5.05
N GLU A 55 0.42 13.01 5.62
CA GLU A 55 0.34 13.64 6.95
C GLU A 55 -0.79 14.68 7.08
N ASN A 56 -1.21 15.28 5.96
CA ASN A 56 -2.30 16.27 5.93
C ASN A 56 -3.71 15.66 5.78
N GLN A 57 -3.83 14.35 5.64
CA GLN A 57 -5.13 13.69 5.47
C GLN A 57 -5.87 13.57 6.80
N ASN A 58 -7.19 13.45 6.72
CA ASN A 58 -8.02 13.13 7.86
C ASN A 58 -8.21 11.61 7.93
N LEU A 59 -7.77 11.02 9.05
CA LEU A 59 -8.02 9.63 9.38
C LEU A 59 -8.75 9.59 10.72
N GLU A 60 -9.79 8.78 10.80
CA GLU A 60 -10.60 8.61 12.00
C GLU A 60 -10.67 7.13 12.38
N CYS A 61 -10.80 6.84 13.68
CA CYS A 61 -11.16 5.50 14.11
C CYS A 61 -12.65 5.24 13.82
N ILE A 62 -13.07 3.98 13.88
CA ILE A 62 -14.45 3.57 13.61
C ILE A 62 -15.51 4.21 14.52
N HIS A 63 -15.09 4.83 15.63
CA HIS A 63 -15.96 5.53 16.57
C HIS A 63 -16.01 7.04 16.30
N GLY A 64 -15.26 7.57 15.32
CA GLY A 64 -15.19 9.00 15.01
C GLY A 64 -14.12 9.79 15.77
N GLY A 65 -13.17 9.11 16.41
CA GLY A 65 -12.00 9.77 17.01
C GLY A 65 -10.95 10.11 15.95
N LYS A 66 -10.40 11.33 15.98
CA LYS A 66 -9.41 11.79 15.00
C LYS A 66 -8.02 11.21 15.29
N VAL A 67 -7.42 10.57 14.29
CA VAL A 67 -6.02 10.13 14.35
C VAL A 67 -5.10 11.32 14.09
N ILE A 68 -4.11 11.52 14.94
CA ILE A 68 -3.06 12.50 14.75
C ILE A 68 -1.97 11.90 13.86
N LEU A 69 -2.00 12.25 12.58
CA LEU A 69 -0.96 11.85 11.63
C LEU A 69 0.27 12.76 11.81
N LYS A 70 1.43 12.14 12.01
CA LYS A 70 2.71 12.82 12.06
C LYS A 70 3.79 11.87 11.54
N SER A 71 4.32 12.16 10.37
CA SER A 71 5.36 11.34 9.78
C SER A 71 6.65 11.53 10.57
N ASN A 72 7.40 10.45 10.85
CA ASN A 72 8.74 10.52 11.43
C ASN A 72 9.76 9.88 10.49
N LYS A 73 9.60 8.58 10.23
CA LYS A 73 10.43 7.84 9.29
C LYS A 73 10.01 8.10 7.84
N GLY A 74 8.75 8.43 7.60
CA GLY A 74 8.23 8.78 6.29
C GLY A 74 8.57 10.19 5.80
N LYS A 75 9.15 11.07 6.64
CA LYS A 75 9.35 12.51 6.34
C LYS A 75 10.12 12.79 5.05
N THR A 76 11.00 11.87 4.65
CA THR A 76 11.81 11.99 3.43
C THR A 76 11.04 11.62 2.15
N PHE A 77 9.96 10.84 2.28
CA PHE A 77 9.10 10.47 1.16
C PHE A 77 7.93 11.45 1.10
N LYS A 78 7.83 12.19 -0.01
CA LYS A 78 6.85 13.26 -0.15
C LYS A 78 6.07 13.14 -1.45
N ASP A 79 4.78 13.41 -1.36
CA ASP A 79 3.91 13.65 -2.51
C ASP A 79 3.47 15.11 -2.45
N ASP A 80 3.72 15.85 -3.52
CA ASP A 80 3.49 17.31 -3.59
C ASP A 80 4.01 18.09 -2.36
N GLY A 81 5.18 17.70 -1.85
CA GLY A 81 5.81 18.31 -0.68
C GLY A 81 5.23 17.87 0.68
N VAL A 82 4.16 17.08 0.71
CA VAL A 82 3.55 16.54 1.93
C VAL A 82 4.18 15.19 2.28
N PRO A 83 4.66 14.99 3.52
CA PRO A 83 5.17 13.70 3.97
C PRO A 83 4.16 12.57 3.85
N ILE A 84 4.64 11.42 3.40
CA ILE A 84 3.90 10.16 3.43
C ILE A 84 3.99 9.55 4.85
N MET A 85 2.90 8.93 5.28
CA MET A 85 2.83 8.13 6.50
C MET A 85 3.30 6.70 6.20
N LEU A 86 4.36 6.25 6.87
CA LEU A 86 4.72 4.83 6.88
C LEU A 86 3.89 4.09 7.94
N GLU A 87 3.80 2.76 7.82
CA GLU A 87 3.18 1.92 8.83
C GLU A 87 3.77 2.16 10.24
N SER A 88 5.09 2.33 10.33
CA SER A 88 5.76 2.63 11.60
C SER A 88 5.44 4.02 12.16
N ASP A 89 5.02 4.95 11.31
CA ASP A 89 4.57 6.28 11.74
C ASP A 89 3.10 6.23 12.17
N LEU A 90 2.29 5.41 11.50
CA LEU A 90 0.87 5.25 11.80
C LEU A 90 0.67 4.43 13.08
N LEU A 91 1.44 3.37 13.30
CA LEU A 91 1.37 2.54 14.50
C LEU A 91 1.66 3.40 15.74
N ASN A 92 0.83 3.27 16.77
CA ASN A 92 0.86 4.09 17.99
C ASN A 92 0.55 5.57 17.79
N SER A 93 0.13 6.01 16.59
CA SER A 93 -0.41 7.37 16.39
C SER A 93 -1.55 7.61 17.37
N SER A 94 -1.56 8.79 17.98
CA SER A 94 -2.56 9.13 19.01
C SER A 94 -3.93 9.37 18.38
N ILE A 95 -4.99 8.98 19.08
CA ILE A 95 -6.37 9.22 18.70
C ILE A 95 -6.98 10.17 19.73
N VAL A 96 -7.60 11.25 19.25
CA VAL A 96 -8.22 12.28 20.08
C VAL A 96 -9.72 12.38 19.80
N ALA A 97 -10.47 12.92 20.77
CA ALA A 97 -11.90 13.16 20.63
C ALA A 97 -12.73 11.92 20.23
N CYS A 98 -12.31 10.71 20.64
CA CYS A 98 -13.06 9.49 20.39
C CYS A 98 -14.29 9.43 21.33
N PRO A 99 -15.53 9.38 20.80
CA PRO A 99 -16.76 9.36 21.61
C PRO A 99 -17.16 7.95 22.05
N ASN A 100 -16.30 6.94 21.91
CA ASN A 100 -16.67 5.55 22.18
C ASN A 100 -17.09 5.35 23.66
N THR A 101 -18.25 4.73 23.85
CA THR A 101 -18.79 4.41 25.17
C THR A 101 -19.36 2.99 25.18
N ILE A 102 -19.15 2.26 26.27
CA ILE A 102 -19.72 0.92 26.49
C ILE A 102 -20.57 0.98 27.75
N ALA A 103 -21.86 0.66 27.64
CA ALA A 103 -22.83 0.72 28.74
C ALA A 103 -22.82 2.08 29.50
N GLY A 104 -22.64 3.18 28.77
CA GLY A 104 -22.59 4.53 29.33
C GLY A 104 -21.25 4.94 29.94
N VAL A 105 -20.26 4.05 29.96
CA VAL A 105 -18.89 4.35 30.41
C VAL A 105 -18.03 4.75 29.22
N SER A 106 -17.27 5.85 29.35
CA SER A 106 -16.35 6.32 28.31
C SER A 106 -15.15 5.37 28.16
N VAL A 107 -14.96 4.83 26.95
CA VAL A 107 -13.88 3.91 26.59
C VAL A 107 -13.24 4.36 25.28
N PRO A 108 -12.60 5.54 25.24
CA PRO A 108 -12.10 6.11 24.00
C PRO A 108 -10.95 5.28 23.41
N CYS A 109 -10.90 5.20 22.08
CA CYS A 109 -9.66 4.79 21.40
C CYS A 109 -8.59 5.84 21.66
N THR A 110 -7.40 5.41 22.05
CA THR A 110 -6.30 6.31 22.40
C THR A 110 -5.14 6.24 21.41
N LYS A 111 -4.97 5.10 20.72
CA LYS A 111 -3.89 4.87 19.76
C LYS A 111 -4.32 3.93 18.64
N VAL A 112 -3.67 4.06 17.49
CA VAL A 112 -3.74 3.08 16.39
C VAL A 112 -2.91 1.85 16.75
N VAL A 113 -3.50 0.66 16.63
CA VAL A 113 -2.92 -0.65 16.92
C VAL A 113 -3.09 -1.61 15.77
#